data_AF-A0AB39PWN3-F1
#
_entry.id   AF-A0AB39PWN3-F1
#
_cell.length_a   1.000
_cell.length_b   1.000
_cell.length_c   1.000
_cell.angle_alpha   90.00
_cell.angle_beta   90.00
_cell.angle_gamma   90.00
#
_symmetry.space_group_name_H-M   'P 1'
#
loop_
_entity.id
_entity.type
_entity.pdbx_description
1 polymer ?
#
loop_
_entity_poly.entity_id
_entity_poly.type
_entity_poly.pdbx_seq_one_letter_code
_entity_poly.pdbx_strand_id
1 'polypeptide(L)'
;MHSRRLRSALVAVCALAAVSLAGAAPAAAHPSPPVRAAAVAPGLTPLTDLFAERLLVADKVAAAKYGTDKPIDDPVRERQILDDVAARAAGLGLDPAAVQAVFRDQIEANKLVQRGLYARWDAHPEERPTERPDLVKEVRPVLDRITTELLDALKDTQRLRTSPSCEPRLGLAAVRSAYGHELDAPHLEGLVRALPSVCAD
;
A
#
# COMPACT_ATOMS: atom_id res chain seq x y z
N MET A 1 -54.06 30.64 -10.38
CA MET A 1 -55.53 30.55 -10.21
C MET A 1 -55.89 29.12 -9.83
N HIS A 2 -56.49 28.95 -8.64
CA HIS A 2 -57.48 27.93 -8.25
C HIS A 2 -57.12 26.44 -8.42
N SER A 3 -57.29 25.52 -7.48
CA SER A 3 -57.88 25.51 -6.14
C SER A 3 -57.69 24.09 -5.57
N ARG A 4 -57.35 23.96 -4.28
CA ARG A 4 -57.73 22.81 -3.43
C ARG A 4 -59.25 22.66 -3.40
N ARG A 5 -59.82 21.44 -3.40
CA ARG A 5 -61.02 20.99 -2.63
C ARG A 5 -60.99 19.43 -2.54
N LEU A 6 -60.95 18.77 -1.36
CA LEU A 6 -62.00 18.56 -0.33
C LEU A 6 -63.14 17.64 -0.87
N ARG A 7 -63.71 16.61 -0.23
CA ARG A 7 -63.89 16.09 1.15
C ARG A 7 -64.47 14.65 1.00
N SER A 8 -64.43 13.79 2.03
CA SER A 8 -65.60 13.32 2.81
C SER A 8 -65.23 11.97 3.46
N ALA A 9 -65.70 11.50 4.61
CA ALA A 9 -66.57 12.01 5.67
C ALA A 9 -66.38 11.11 6.92
N LEU A 10 -66.78 11.63 8.09
CA LEU A 10 -66.86 10.99 9.42
C LEU A 10 -67.87 9.81 9.45
N VAL A 11 -67.92 8.91 10.46
CA VAL A 11 -68.51 9.13 11.80
C VAL A 11 -68.40 7.87 12.71
N ALA A 12 -68.10 8.13 14.00
CA ALA A 12 -68.48 7.52 15.30
C ALA A 12 -68.22 6.02 15.64
N VAL A 13 -67.82 5.75 16.90
CA VAL A 13 -68.69 5.60 18.10
C VAL A 13 -67.81 5.39 19.35
N CYS A 14 -68.18 6.04 20.46
CA CYS A 14 -67.59 5.89 21.79
C CYS A 14 -68.09 4.62 22.51
N ALA A 15 -67.22 3.93 23.25
CA ALA A 15 -67.59 3.19 24.46
C ALA A 15 -66.37 3.06 25.40
N LEU A 16 -66.57 3.45 26.65
CA LEU A 16 -65.62 3.42 27.76
C LEU A 16 -65.44 1.99 28.30
N ALA A 17 -64.21 1.62 28.63
CA ALA A 17 -63.93 0.59 29.63
C ALA A 17 -62.64 0.96 30.38
N ALA A 18 -62.79 1.24 31.68
CA ALA A 18 -61.69 1.47 32.60
C ALA A 18 -61.07 0.12 33.01
N VAL A 19 -59.75 -0.01 32.85
CA VAL A 19 -58.97 -1.12 33.42
C VAL A 19 -57.68 -0.55 33.99
N SER A 20 -57.55 -0.66 35.31
CA SER A 20 -56.38 -0.29 36.10
C SER A 20 -55.28 -1.34 35.93
N LEU A 21 -54.10 -0.98 35.42
CA LEU A 21 -52.90 -1.82 35.48
C LEU A 21 -51.75 -1.08 36.16
N ALA A 22 -51.09 -1.82 37.05
CA ALA A 22 -50.01 -1.44 37.93
C ALA A 22 -48.79 -0.84 37.20
N GLY A 23 -48.14 0.12 37.86
CA GLY A 23 -46.86 0.68 37.42
C GLY A 23 -45.75 -0.37 37.42
N ALA A 24 -45.24 -0.68 36.23
CA ALA A 24 -43.97 -1.37 36.07
C ALA A 24 -42.83 -0.36 36.27
N ALA A 25 -41.93 -0.63 37.22
CA ALA A 25 -40.71 0.14 37.41
C ALA A 25 -39.80 0.00 36.16
N PRO A 26 -39.13 1.07 35.70
CA PRO A 26 -38.20 0.97 34.59
C PRO A 26 -36.96 0.19 35.05
N ALA A 27 -36.66 -0.91 34.35
CA ALA A 27 -35.39 -1.61 34.51
C ALA A 27 -34.24 -0.66 34.14
N ALA A 28 -33.36 -0.37 35.09
CA ALA A 28 -32.17 0.41 34.85
C ALA A 28 -31.27 -0.32 33.84
N ALA A 29 -31.11 0.27 32.65
CA ALA A 29 -30.15 -0.19 31.67
C ALA A 29 -28.74 0.03 32.22
N HIS A 30 -28.01 -1.05 32.47
CA HIS A 30 -26.59 -0.95 32.81
C HIS A 30 -25.81 -0.48 31.57
N PRO A 31 -25.00 0.60 31.68
CA PRO A 31 -24.14 1.02 30.59
C PRO A 31 -23.09 -0.07 30.35
N SER A 32 -23.08 -0.65 29.15
CA SER A 32 -22.00 -1.52 28.70
C SER A 32 -20.71 -0.68 28.60
N PRO A 33 -19.55 -1.20 29.03
CA PRO A 33 -18.30 -0.48 28.88
C PRO A 33 -18.03 -0.23 27.38
N PRO A 34 -17.47 0.94 27.02
CA PRO A 34 -17.12 1.21 25.63
C PRO A 34 -16.12 0.17 25.15
N VAL A 35 -16.43 -0.51 24.05
CA VAL A 35 -15.47 -1.33 23.31
C VAL A 35 -14.35 -0.40 22.87
N ARG A 36 -13.21 -0.48 23.56
CA ARG A 36 -11.98 0.19 23.12
C ARG A 36 -11.69 -0.34 21.72
N ALA A 37 -11.76 0.52 20.71
CA ALA A 37 -11.20 0.20 19.40
C ALA A 37 -9.73 -0.17 19.65
N ALA A 38 -9.41 -1.45 19.56
CA ALA A 38 -8.03 -1.89 19.60
C ALA A 38 -7.31 -1.11 18.51
N ALA A 39 -6.23 -0.40 18.86
CA ALA A 39 -5.38 0.22 17.86
C ALA A 39 -5.02 -0.89 16.86
N VAL A 40 -5.50 -0.76 15.62
CA VAL A 40 -5.23 -1.71 14.57
C VAL A 40 -3.72 -1.70 14.42
N ALA A 41 -3.05 -2.80 14.79
CA ALA A 41 -1.62 -2.96 14.52
C ALA A 41 -1.39 -2.61 13.04
N PRO A 42 -0.34 -1.84 12.71
CA PRO A 42 -0.09 -1.46 11.32
C PRO A 42 -0.10 -2.72 10.45
N GLY A 43 -0.97 -2.72 9.44
CA GLY A 43 -0.97 -3.79 8.44
C GLY A 43 0.31 -3.74 7.59
N LEU A 44 0.46 -4.66 6.64
CA LEU A 44 1.57 -4.64 5.69
C LEU A 44 1.33 -3.66 4.52
N THR A 45 0.14 -3.05 4.43
CA THR A 45 -0.21 -2.13 3.34
C THR A 45 0.74 -0.95 3.20
N PRO A 46 1.13 -0.22 4.27
CA PRO A 46 2.11 0.87 4.12
C PRO A 46 3.46 0.41 3.54
N LEU A 47 3.90 -0.82 3.88
CA LEU A 47 5.12 -1.40 3.32
C LEU A 47 4.97 -1.72 1.83
N THR A 48 3.84 -2.32 1.42
CA THR A 48 3.58 -2.67 0.02
C THR A 48 3.24 -1.46 -0.85
N ASP A 49 2.67 -0.40 -0.28
CA ASP A 49 2.47 0.90 -0.97
C ASP A 49 3.83 1.51 -1.33
N LEU A 50 4.80 1.50 -0.39
CA LEU A 50 6.15 1.97 -0.66
C LEU A 50 6.89 1.12 -1.72
N PHE A 51 6.63 -0.19 -1.79
CA PHE A 51 7.14 -1.02 -2.89
C PHE A 51 6.54 -0.61 -4.24
N ALA A 52 5.22 -0.39 -4.29
CA ALA A 52 4.54 0.08 -5.49
C ALA A 52 5.06 1.46 -5.92
N GLU A 53 5.18 2.42 -5.00
CA GLU A 53 5.77 3.73 -5.28
C GLU A 53 7.20 3.62 -5.82
N ARG A 54 8.04 2.77 -5.21
CA ARG A 54 9.42 2.56 -5.67
C ARG A 54 9.46 1.95 -7.07
N LEU A 55 8.52 1.08 -7.40
CA LEU A 55 8.41 0.49 -8.74
C LEU A 55 7.94 1.51 -9.77
N LEU A 56 7.00 2.38 -9.45
CA LEU A 56 6.57 3.47 -10.35
C LEU A 56 7.71 4.46 -10.67
N VAL A 57 8.70 4.59 -9.77
CA VAL A 57 9.92 5.38 -10.07
C VAL A 57 10.76 4.70 -11.17
N ALA A 58 10.62 3.38 -11.40
CA ALA A 58 11.32 2.66 -12.46
C ALA A 58 11.05 3.26 -13.85
N ASP A 59 9.89 3.86 -14.09
CA ASP A 59 9.53 4.53 -15.34
C ASP A 59 10.50 5.65 -15.67
N LYS A 60 10.79 6.50 -14.67
CA LYS A 60 11.75 7.59 -14.80
C LYS A 60 13.17 7.05 -15.00
N VAL A 61 13.53 5.96 -14.32
CA VAL A 61 14.85 5.32 -14.49
C VAL A 61 14.99 4.74 -15.90
N ALA A 62 13.97 4.03 -16.37
CA ALA A 62 13.92 3.43 -17.69
C ALA A 62 14.03 4.52 -18.76
N ALA A 63 13.21 5.58 -18.66
CA ALA A 63 13.22 6.70 -19.59
C ALA A 63 14.57 7.40 -19.65
N ALA A 64 15.20 7.66 -18.50
CA ALA A 64 16.50 8.30 -18.43
C ALA A 64 17.63 7.46 -19.07
N LYS A 65 17.53 6.12 -19.02
CA LYS A 65 18.54 5.20 -19.53
C LYS A 65 18.30 4.75 -20.98
N TYR A 66 17.04 4.73 -21.44
CA TYR A 66 16.69 4.12 -22.73
C TYR A 66 17.37 4.84 -23.89
N GLY A 67 18.07 4.07 -24.74
CA GLY A 67 18.86 4.61 -25.85
C GLY A 67 20.06 5.44 -25.41
N THR A 68 20.64 5.16 -24.24
CA THR A 68 21.92 5.71 -23.76
C THR A 68 22.93 4.59 -23.53
N ASP A 69 24.15 4.94 -23.12
CA ASP A 69 25.20 4.01 -22.70
C ASP A 69 25.03 3.48 -21.27
N LYS A 70 23.99 3.93 -20.54
CA LYS A 70 23.75 3.54 -19.15
C LYS A 70 23.01 2.19 -19.09
N PRO A 71 23.62 1.13 -18.54
CA PRO A 71 22.97 -0.17 -18.47
C PRO A 71 21.85 -0.20 -17.42
N ILE A 72 20.90 -1.13 -17.59
CA ILE A 72 19.90 -1.45 -16.56
C ILE A 72 20.60 -2.03 -15.33
N ASP A 73 21.41 -3.07 -15.53
CA ASP A 73 22.23 -3.69 -14.50
C ASP A 73 23.47 -2.83 -14.20
N ASP A 74 23.63 -2.47 -12.93
CA ASP A 74 24.78 -1.70 -12.44
C ASP A 74 25.25 -2.33 -11.13
N PRO A 75 26.02 -3.42 -11.18
CA PRO A 75 26.36 -4.21 -9.99
C PRO A 75 27.17 -3.40 -8.96
N VAL A 76 27.90 -2.38 -9.40
CA VAL A 76 28.64 -1.48 -8.49
C VAL A 76 27.66 -0.61 -7.72
N ARG A 77 26.72 0.04 -8.42
CA ARG A 77 25.69 0.85 -7.76
C ARG A 77 24.74 0.01 -6.91
N GLU A 78 24.35 -1.17 -7.37
CA GLU A 78 23.51 -2.10 -6.62
C GLU A 78 24.18 -2.51 -5.31
N ARG A 79 25.49 -2.81 -5.33
CA ARG A 79 26.26 -3.09 -4.11
C ARG A 79 26.26 -1.90 -3.17
N GLN A 80 26.52 -0.68 -3.65
CA GLN A 80 26.48 0.54 -2.83
C GLN A 80 25.13 0.74 -2.13
N ILE A 81 24.02 0.49 -2.83
CA ILE A 81 22.67 0.59 -2.24
C ILE A 81 22.50 -0.46 -1.14
N LEU A 82 22.91 -1.70 -1.39
CA LEU A 82 22.81 -2.79 -0.41
C LEU A 82 23.68 -2.55 0.83
N ASP A 83 24.86 -1.97 0.66
CA ASP A 83 25.76 -1.63 1.76
C ASP A 83 25.21 -0.46 2.60
N ASP A 84 24.62 0.57 1.95
CA ASP A 84 23.97 1.69 2.63
C ASP A 84 22.79 1.25 3.50
N VAL A 85 21.86 0.48 2.93
CA VAL A 85 20.67 0.03 3.68
C VAL A 85 21.04 -0.92 4.82
N ALA A 86 22.09 -1.72 4.67
CA ALA A 86 22.61 -2.57 5.75
C ALA A 86 23.16 -1.73 6.92
N ALA A 87 23.96 -0.71 6.61
CA ALA A 87 24.51 0.19 7.63
C ALA A 87 23.39 0.94 8.38
N ARG A 88 22.38 1.42 7.66
CA ARG A 88 21.22 2.11 8.24
C ARG A 88 20.34 1.17 9.06
N ALA A 89 20.13 -0.06 8.60
CA ALA A 89 19.38 -1.09 9.32
C ALA A 89 19.96 -1.35 10.71
N ALA A 90 21.28 -1.46 10.82
CA ALA A 90 21.96 -1.67 12.09
C ALA A 90 21.66 -0.55 13.11
N GLY A 91 21.64 0.71 12.67
CA GLY A 91 21.28 1.86 13.51
C GLY A 91 19.81 1.87 13.96
N LEU A 92 18.93 1.17 13.25
CA LEU A 92 17.50 1.05 13.57
C LEU A 92 17.18 -0.21 14.40
N GLY A 93 18.17 -1.06 14.69
CA GLY A 93 17.98 -2.33 15.39
C GLY A 93 17.38 -3.44 14.53
N LEU A 94 17.43 -3.30 13.20
CA LEU A 94 17.02 -4.31 12.24
C LEU A 94 18.21 -5.22 11.90
N ASP A 95 17.94 -6.49 11.53
CA ASP A 95 18.96 -7.37 10.98
C ASP A 95 19.42 -6.84 9.60
N PRO A 96 20.70 -6.46 9.43
CA PRO A 96 21.22 -5.97 8.15
C PRO A 96 21.08 -6.99 7.02
N ALA A 97 21.19 -8.29 7.30
CA ALA A 97 21.11 -9.32 6.27
C ALA A 97 19.66 -9.46 5.75
N ALA A 98 18.68 -9.51 6.65
CA ALA A 98 17.26 -9.50 6.28
C ALA A 98 16.87 -8.24 5.48
N VAL A 99 17.35 -7.06 5.88
CA VAL A 99 17.09 -5.81 5.13
C VAL A 99 17.75 -5.85 3.74
N GLN A 100 18.99 -6.33 3.63
CA GLN A 100 19.63 -6.49 2.32
C GLN A 100 18.86 -7.45 1.40
N ALA A 101 18.28 -8.52 1.93
CA ALA A 101 17.47 -9.44 1.14
C ALA A 101 16.23 -8.75 0.56
N VAL A 102 15.50 -7.99 1.38
CA VAL A 102 14.36 -7.17 0.92
C VAL A 102 14.80 -6.18 -0.17
N PHE A 103 15.87 -5.41 0.05
CA PHE A 103 16.32 -4.42 -0.93
C PHE A 103 16.88 -5.05 -2.21
N ARG A 104 17.43 -6.27 -2.14
CA ARG A 104 17.82 -7.03 -3.32
C ARG A 104 16.60 -7.38 -4.16
N ASP A 105 15.51 -7.82 -3.54
CA ASP A 105 14.24 -8.05 -4.24
C ASP A 105 13.70 -6.77 -4.87
N GLN A 106 13.78 -5.63 -4.17
CA GLN A 106 13.38 -4.32 -4.72
C GLN A 106 14.24 -3.88 -5.92
N ILE A 107 15.55 -4.17 -5.91
CA ILE A 107 16.45 -3.86 -7.04
C ILE A 107 16.08 -4.74 -8.24
N GLU A 108 15.93 -6.05 -8.04
CA GLU A 108 15.60 -6.98 -9.12
C GLU A 108 14.21 -6.71 -9.72
N ALA A 109 13.23 -6.38 -8.86
CA ALA A 109 11.91 -5.95 -9.30
C ALA A 109 11.96 -4.68 -10.17
N ASN A 110 12.75 -3.68 -9.77
CA ASN A 110 12.92 -2.45 -10.55
C ASN A 110 13.58 -2.73 -11.91
N LYS A 111 14.57 -3.63 -11.96
CA LYS A 111 15.19 -4.06 -13.23
C LYS A 111 14.22 -4.82 -14.13
N LEU A 112 13.33 -5.63 -13.55
CA LEU A 112 12.26 -6.31 -14.29
C LEU A 112 11.36 -5.29 -14.99
N VAL A 113 10.87 -4.29 -14.25
CA VAL A 113 10.02 -3.22 -14.82
C VAL A 113 10.75 -2.49 -15.95
N GLN A 114 12.00 -2.07 -15.74
CA GLN A 114 12.79 -1.39 -16.78
C GLN A 114 12.91 -2.24 -18.06
N ARG A 115 13.17 -3.55 -17.95
CA ARG A 115 13.26 -4.45 -19.11
C ARG A 115 11.90 -4.61 -19.81
N GLY A 116 10.81 -4.70 -19.05
CA GLY A 116 9.46 -4.73 -19.60
C GLY A 116 9.11 -3.47 -20.40
N LEU A 117 9.45 -2.30 -19.85
CA LEU A 117 9.28 -1.01 -20.53
C LEU A 117 10.13 -0.91 -21.80
N TYR A 118 11.38 -1.38 -21.77
CA TYR A 118 12.24 -1.39 -22.95
C TYR A 118 11.64 -2.25 -24.06
N ALA A 119 11.21 -3.47 -23.73
CA ALA A 119 10.55 -4.35 -24.68
C ALA A 119 9.28 -3.72 -25.28
N ARG A 120 8.48 -3.04 -24.45
CA ARG A 120 7.30 -2.28 -24.91
C ARG A 120 7.69 -1.18 -25.88
N TRP A 121 8.66 -0.34 -25.55
CA TRP A 121 9.12 0.77 -26.38
C TRP A 121 9.85 0.34 -27.66
N ASP A 122 10.46 -0.85 -27.65
CA ASP A 122 11.04 -1.46 -28.85
C ASP A 122 9.93 -1.93 -29.81
N ALA A 123 8.85 -2.53 -29.28
CA ALA A 123 7.69 -2.96 -30.05
C ALA A 123 6.77 -1.81 -30.50
N HIS A 124 6.69 -0.74 -29.68
CA HIS A 124 5.81 0.41 -29.86
C HIS A 124 6.62 1.72 -29.80
N PRO A 125 7.33 2.09 -30.88
CA PRO A 125 8.17 3.30 -30.90
C PRO A 125 7.43 4.60 -30.59
N GLU A 126 6.12 4.66 -30.85
CA GLU A 126 5.23 5.78 -30.54
C GLU A 126 5.04 6.01 -29.04
N GLU A 127 5.29 5.00 -28.20
CA GLU A 127 5.17 5.08 -26.75
C GLU A 127 6.49 5.44 -26.05
N ARG A 128 7.56 5.61 -26.83
CA ARG A 128 8.88 5.96 -26.30
C ARG A 128 8.84 7.30 -25.56
N PRO A 129 9.52 7.41 -24.41
CA PRO A 129 9.61 8.67 -23.70
C PRO A 129 10.36 9.70 -24.55
N THR A 130 9.76 10.89 -24.69
CA THR A 130 10.36 12.03 -25.40
C THR A 130 11.34 12.81 -24.52
N GLU A 131 11.20 12.68 -23.21
CA GLU A 131 12.03 13.34 -22.20
C GLU A 131 12.85 12.32 -21.41
N ARG A 132 14.01 12.77 -20.93
CA ARG A 132 14.93 11.95 -20.13
C ARG A 132 15.17 12.64 -18.78
N PRO A 133 14.52 12.18 -17.69
CA PRO A 133 14.73 12.76 -16.36
C PRO A 133 16.18 12.64 -15.89
N ASP A 134 16.66 13.62 -15.13
CA ASP A 134 18.00 13.57 -14.52
C ASP A 134 18.01 12.56 -13.36
N LEU A 135 18.79 11.47 -13.52
CA LEU A 135 18.90 10.43 -12.50
C LEU A 135 19.39 10.96 -11.15
N VAL A 136 20.25 11.98 -11.13
CA VAL A 136 20.86 12.51 -9.91
C VAL A 136 19.93 13.51 -9.23
N LYS A 137 19.32 14.41 -9.98
CA LYS A 137 18.57 15.55 -9.45
C LYS A 137 17.10 15.24 -9.23
N GLU A 138 16.51 14.32 -10.00
CA GLU A 138 15.07 14.05 -9.96
C GLU A 138 14.75 12.67 -9.40
N VAL A 139 15.50 11.64 -9.79
CA VAL A 139 15.19 10.26 -9.39
C VAL A 139 15.75 9.92 -8.01
N ARG A 140 17.04 10.17 -7.78
CA ARG A 140 17.71 9.79 -6.51
C ARG A 140 17.02 10.37 -5.27
N PRO A 141 16.63 11.66 -5.21
CA PRO A 141 15.97 12.19 -4.01
C PRO A 141 14.66 11.47 -3.66
N VAL A 142 13.90 11.04 -4.67
CA VAL A 142 12.65 10.28 -4.46
C VAL A 142 12.96 8.89 -3.94
N LEU A 143 13.95 8.20 -4.52
CA LEU A 143 14.38 6.88 -4.05
C LEU A 143 14.97 6.93 -2.63
N ASP A 144 15.70 7.99 -2.28
CA ASP A 144 16.30 8.15 -0.95
C ASP A 144 15.22 8.39 0.12
N ARG A 145 14.18 9.17 -0.20
CA ARG A 145 13.00 9.33 0.64
C ARG A 145 12.31 7.98 0.87
N ILE A 146 11.94 7.29 -0.21
CA ILE A 146 11.26 5.98 -0.15
C ILE A 146 12.11 4.96 0.61
N THR A 147 13.43 4.96 0.42
CA THR A 147 14.34 4.07 1.16
C THR A 147 14.28 4.31 2.66
N THR A 148 14.19 5.57 3.09
CA THR A 148 14.03 5.92 4.50
C THR A 148 12.70 5.43 5.06
N GLU A 149 11.60 5.74 4.36
CA GLU A 149 10.26 5.31 4.74
C GLU A 149 10.13 3.78 4.77
N LEU A 150 10.81 3.08 3.85
CA LEU A 150 10.85 1.61 3.82
C LEU A 150 11.56 1.02 5.03
N LEU A 151 12.70 1.58 5.44
CA LEU A 151 13.40 1.10 6.63
C LEU A 151 12.56 1.29 7.90
N ASP A 152 11.86 2.43 8.02
CA ASP A 152 10.93 2.67 9.12
C ASP A 152 9.74 1.70 9.07
N ALA A 153 9.15 1.47 7.90
CA ALA A 153 8.07 0.49 7.73
C ALA A 153 8.51 -0.94 8.06
N LEU A 154 9.74 -1.34 7.69
CA LEU A 154 10.31 -2.65 8.02
C LEU A 154 10.50 -2.82 9.53
N LYS A 155 10.86 -1.74 10.24
CA LYS A 155 10.95 -1.71 11.70
C LYS A 155 9.58 -1.81 12.36
N ASP A 156 8.63 -1.01 11.91
CA ASP A 156 7.28 -0.95 12.50
C ASP A 156 6.49 -2.25 12.29
N THR A 157 6.78 -2.97 11.20
CA THR A 157 6.11 -4.23 10.85
C THR A 157 6.86 -5.49 11.30
N GLN A 158 7.99 -5.38 12.01
CA GLN A 158 8.85 -6.52 12.36
C GLN A 158 8.06 -7.69 13.01
N ARG A 159 7.24 -7.40 14.04
CA ARG A 159 6.43 -8.45 14.70
C ARG A 159 5.41 -9.12 13.80
N LEU A 160 4.89 -8.40 12.80
CA LEU A 160 3.92 -8.94 11.85
C LEU A 160 4.63 -9.82 10.82
N ARG A 161 5.82 -9.40 10.39
CA ARG A 161 6.66 -10.09 9.41
C ARG A 161 7.18 -11.43 9.91
N THR A 162 7.47 -11.55 11.19
CA THR A 162 7.89 -12.80 11.85
C THR A 162 6.70 -13.63 12.39
N SER A 163 5.46 -13.28 12.02
CA SER A 163 4.27 -14.01 12.48
C SER A 163 3.85 -15.07 11.46
N PRO A 164 3.19 -16.18 11.87
CA PRO A 164 2.65 -17.18 10.95
C PRO A 164 1.62 -16.63 9.96
N SER A 165 1.07 -15.44 10.24
CA SER A 165 0.09 -14.76 9.38
C SER A 165 0.71 -13.82 8.35
N CYS A 166 2.04 -13.72 8.28
CA CYS A 166 2.71 -12.75 7.41
C CYS A 166 2.34 -12.94 5.95
N GLU A 167 2.58 -14.12 5.38
CA GLU A 167 2.37 -14.40 3.96
C GLU A 167 0.95 -14.08 3.45
N PRO A 168 -0.14 -14.61 4.05
CA PRO A 168 -1.49 -14.28 3.59
C PRO A 168 -1.82 -12.79 3.75
N ARG A 169 -1.28 -12.13 4.78
CA ARG A 169 -1.48 -10.68 4.98
C ARG A 169 -0.67 -9.85 3.98
N LEU A 170 0.52 -10.32 3.62
CA LEU A 170 1.39 -9.69 2.64
C LEU A 170 0.75 -9.74 1.25
N GLY A 171 0.23 -10.91 0.86
CA GLY A 171 -0.50 -11.06 -0.40
C GLY A 171 -1.71 -10.14 -0.50
N LEU A 172 -2.54 -10.06 0.55
CA LEU A 172 -3.68 -9.15 0.58
C LEU A 172 -3.25 -7.67 0.53
N ALA A 173 -2.20 -7.32 1.26
CA ALA A 173 -1.65 -5.97 1.25
C ALA A 173 -1.12 -5.60 -0.14
N ALA A 174 -0.36 -6.49 -0.78
CA ALA A 174 0.17 -6.29 -2.13
C ALA A 174 -0.94 -6.12 -3.18
N VAL A 175 -2.01 -6.92 -3.12
CA VAL A 175 -3.19 -6.75 -4.00
C VAL A 175 -3.84 -5.38 -3.79
N ARG A 176 -3.97 -4.94 -2.54
CA ARG A 176 -4.54 -3.64 -2.22
C ARG A 176 -3.69 -2.50 -2.77
N SER A 177 -2.37 -2.56 -2.58
CA SER A 177 -1.42 -1.57 -3.09
C SER A 177 -1.41 -1.56 -4.62
N ALA A 178 -1.38 -2.73 -5.25
CA ALA A 178 -1.45 -2.86 -6.70
C ALA A 178 -2.68 -2.16 -7.29
N TYR A 179 -3.85 -2.38 -6.68
CA TYR A 179 -5.10 -1.72 -7.08
C TYR A 179 -5.06 -0.21 -6.79
N GLY A 180 -4.61 0.19 -5.60
CA GLY A 180 -4.58 1.61 -5.19
C GLY A 180 -3.62 2.47 -6.00
N HIS A 181 -2.54 1.87 -6.52
CA HIS A 181 -1.55 2.53 -7.38
C HIS A 181 -1.82 2.32 -8.88
N GLU A 182 -2.91 1.64 -9.26
CA GLU A 182 -3.28 1.36 -10.66
C GLU A 182 -2.14 0.71 -11.45
N LEU A 183 -1.45 -0.26 -10.84
CA LEU A 183 -0.27 -0.88 -11.46
C LEU A 183 -0.65 -1.62 -12.75
N ASP A 184 0.09 -1.34 -13.83
CA ASP A 184 -0.01 -2.06 -15.09
C ASP A 184 0.76 -3.41 -15.03
N ALA A 185 0.74 -4.16 -16.14
CA ALA A 185 1.32 -5.51 -16.18
C ALA A 185 2.79 -5.58 -15.72
N PRO A 186 3.76 -4.80 -16.28
CA PRO A 186 5.15 -4.88 -15.81
C PRO A 186 5.29 -4.48 -14.34
N HIS A 187 4.51 -3.52 -13.83
CA HIS A 187 4.55 -3.14 -12.43
C HIS A 187 3.94 -4.17 -11.49
N LEU A 188 2.89 -4.88 -11.92
CA LEU A 188 2.31 -6.01 -11.17
C LEU A 188 3.33 -7.15 -11.02
N GLU A 189 4.00 -7.52 -12.11
CA GLU A 189 5.08 -8.51 -12.09
C GLU A 189 6.25 -8.05 -11.21
N GLY A 190 6.62 -6.76 -11.32
CA GLY A 190 7.60 -6.13 -10.45
C GLY A 190 7.21 -6.24 -8.98
N LEU A 191 5.96 -5.95 -8.63
CA LEU A 191 5.49 -5.99 -7.24
C LEU A 191 5.59 -7.41 -6.70
N VAL A 192 5.16 -8.43 -7.45
CA VAL A 192 5.31 -9.84 -7.05
C VAL A 192 6.78 -10.21 -6.84
N ARG A 193 7.68 -9.77 -7.74
CA ARG A 193 9.12 -10.01 -7.60
C ARG A 193 9.71 -9.35 -6.34
N ALA A 194 9.10 -8.29 -5.83
CA ALA A 194 9.57 -7.50 -4.70
C ALA A 194 9.26 -8.11 -3.31
N LEU A 195 8.38 -9.11 -3.22
CA LEU A 195 7.85 -9.66 -1.96
C LEU A 195 8.63 -10.79 -1.25
N PRO A 196 9.40 -11.67 -1.91
CA PRO A 196 9.84 -12.95 -1.32
C PRO A 196 10.58 -12.84 0.02
N SER A 197 11.39 -11.80 0.23
CA SER A 197 12.17 -11.64 1.46
C SER A 197 11.45 -10.86 2.57
N VAL A 198 10.17 -10.50 2.39
CA VAL A 198 9.43 -9.71 3.40
C VAL A 198 9.11 -10.56 4.62
N CYS A 199 8.54 -11.75 4.44
CA CYS A 199 8.20 -12.66 5.54
C CYS A 199 9.40 -13.56 5.86
N ALA A 200 10.42 -13.01 6.50
CA ALA A 200 11.59 -13.73 6.94
C ALA A 200 11.81 -13.53 8.46
N ASP A 201 12.36 -14.56 9.10
CA ASP A 201 12.67 -14.63 10.54
C ASP A 201 13.94 -13.85 10.91
#